data_AF-A0A7W0QZA3-F1
#
_entry.id   AF-A0A7W0QZA3-F1
#
_cell.length_a   1.000
_cell.length_b   1.000
_cell.length_c   1.000
_cell.angle_alpha   90.00
_cell.angle_beta   90.00
_cell.angle_gamma   90.00
#
_symmetry.space_group_name_H-M   'P 1'
#
loop_
_entity.id
_entity.type
_entity.pdbx_description
1 polymer ?
#
loop_
_entity_poly.entity_id
_entity_poly.type
_entity_poly.pdbx_seq_one_letter_code
_entity_poly.pdbx_strand_id
1 'polypeptide(L)' 'ADDAPDLDAVSEVLARVRRAKTEAKRSQRAAVARLVVTAPPLTRAGLDSARADLVDALTLEHLDLVDGDDLDTLIELSPA' A
#
# COMPACT_ATOMS: atom_id res chain seq x y z
N ALA A 1 22.15 -2.00 -7.86
CA ALA A 1 20.79 -1.49 -8.04
C ALA A 1 20.02 -2.05 -6.86
N ASP A 2 19.70 -1.21 -5.89
CA ASP A 2 18.94 -1.62 -4.71
C ASP A 2 17.46 -1.60 -5.06
N ASP A 3 17.04 -2.57 -5.88
CA ASP A 3 15.63 -2.88 -6.15
C ASP A 3 15.13 -3.97 -5.18
N ALA A 4 15.75 -4.10 -4.01
CA ALA A 4 15.27 -5.00 -2.98
C ALA A 4 14.02 -4.41 -2.30
N PRO A 5 13.08 -5.24 -1.82
CA PRO A 5 11.95 -4.76 -1.04
C PRO A 5 12.39 -3.90 0.15
N ASP A 6 11.83 -2.69 0.26
CA ASP A 6 11.92 -1.86 1.45
C ASP A 6 10.90 -2.36 2.48
N LEU A 7 11.31 -3.32 3.32
CA LEU A 7 10.41 -4.02 4.24
C LEU A 7 9.77 -3.10 5.29
N ASP A 8 10.44 -2.01 5.65
CA ASP A 8 9.91 -1.03 6.60
C ASP A 8 8.77 -0.24 5.93
N ALA A 9 8.98 0.25 4.71
CA ALA A 9 7.94 0.94 3.95
C ALA A 9 6.76 0.02 3.62
N VAL A 10 7.01 -1.23 3.24
CA VAL A 10 5.97 -2.24 3.00
C VAL A 10 5.14 -2.46 4.27
N SER A 11 5.80 -2.64 5.41
CA SER A 11 5.13 -2.86 6.70
C SER A 11 4.25 -1.69 7.10
N GLU A 12 4.72 -0.46 6.89
CA GLU A 12 3.98 0.76 7.18
C GLU A 12 2.75 0.91 6.26
N VAL A 13 2.88 0.67 4.95
CA VAL A 13 1.74 0.68 4.01
C VAL A 13 0.68 -0.34 4.43
N LEU A 14 1.09 -1.57 4.77
CA LEU A 14 0.18 -2.60 5.28
C LEU A 14 -0.52 -2.15 6.57
N ALA A 15 0.20 -1.51 7.51
CA ALA A 15 -0.36 -1.01 8.75
C ALA A 15 -1.44 0.06 8.50
N ARG A 16 -1.16 1.03 7.63
CA ARG A 16 -2.11 2.09 7.26
C ARG A 16 -3.39 1.55 6.63
N VAL A 17 -3.28 0.58 5.72
CA VAL A 17 -4.46 -0.03 5.08
C VAL A 17 -5.28 -0.86 6.06
N ARG A 18 -4.64 -1.65 6.93
CA ARG A 18 -5.34 -2.42 7.97
C ARG A 18 -6.07 -1.49 8.94
N ARG A 19 -5.49 -0.34 9.27
CA ARG A 19 -6.11 0.71 10.09
C ARG A 19 -7.33 1.31 9.39
N ALA A 20 -7.22 1.72 8.13
CA ALA A 20 -8.34 2.25 7.36
C ALA A 20 -9.51 1.26 7.28
N LYS A 21 -9.23 -0.04 7.04
CA LYS A 21 -10.25 -1.10 7.10
C LYS A 21 -10.93 -1.17 8.47
N THR A 22 -10.15 -1.10 9.55
CA THR A 22 -10.67 -1.16 10.93
C THR A 22 -11.55 0.04 11.27
N GLU A 23 -11.10 1.25 10.92
CA GLU A 23 -11.84 2.50 11.15
C GLU A 23 -13.16 2.53 10.36
N ALA A 24 -13.16 1.97 9.15
CA ALA A 24 -14.36 1.77 8.33
C ALA A 24 -15.20 0.54 8.75
N LYS A 25 -14.83 -0.16 9.84
CA LYS A 25 -15.48 -1.37 10.36
C LYS A 25 -15.60 -2.49 9.31
N ARG A 26 -14.60 -2.61 8.44
CA ARG A 26 -14.51 -3.64 7.40
C ARG A 26 -13.65 -4.80 7.87
N SER A 27 -13.94 -5.98 7.32
CA SER A 27 -13.08 -7.16 7.47
C SER A 27 -11.66 -6.85 6.99
N GLN A 28 -10.65 -7.44 7.63
CA GLN A 28 -9.28 -7.37 7.12
C GLN A 28 -9.13 -8.04 5.74
N ARG A 29 -10.05 -8.95 5.40
CA ARG A 29 -10.16 -9.59 4.09
C ARG A 29 -10.99 -8.78 3.07
N ALA A 30 -11.55 -7.62 3.46
CA ALA A 30 -12.27 -6.77 2.52
C ALA A 30 -11.31 -6.27 1.44
N ALA A 31 -11.78 -6.20 0.19
CA ALA A 31 -11.00 -5.68 -0.91
C ALA A 31 -10.73 -4.18 -0.76
N VAL A 32 -9.61 -3.74 -1.33
CA VAL A 32 -9.26 -2.33 -1.49
C VAL A 32 -9.40 -2.02 -2.97
N ALA A 33 -10.28 -1.08 -3.32
CA ALA A 33 -10.51 -0.72 -4.71
C ALA A 33 -9.31 0.03 -5.28
N ARG A 34 -8.73 0.94 -4.48
CA ARG A 34 -7.57 1.73 -4.91
C ARG A 34 -6.66 2.09 -3.74
N LEU A 35 -5.37 1.97 -3.97
CA LEU A 35 -4.31 2.45 -3.10
C LEU A 35 -3.35 3.29 -3.93
N VAL A 36 -3.15 4.54 -3.51
CA VAL A 36 -2.06 5.37 -4.00
C VAL A 36 -1.04 5.50 -2.87
N VAL A 37 0.22 5.15 -3.15
CA VAL A 37 1.33 5.38 -2.22
C VAL A 37 2.24 6.45 -2.81
N THR A 38 2.38 7.55 -2.07
CA THR A 38 3.37 8.59 -2.35
C THR A 38 4.62 8.27 -1.53
N ALA A 39 5.80 8.29 -2.13
CA ALA A 39 7.05 8.04 -1.42
C ALA A 39 8.28 8.63 -2.14
N PRO A 40 9.41 8.83 -1.43
CA PRO A 40 10.70 9.13 -2.05
C PRO A 40 11.10 8.09 -3.09
N PRO A 41 11.84 8.45 -4.16
CA PRO A 41 12.13 7.55 -5.27
C PRO A 41 12.76 6.21 -4.88
N LEU A 42 13.66 6.18 -3.88
CA LEU A 42 14.27 4.92 -3.40
C LEU A 42 13.25 4.03 -2.67
N THR A 43 12.45 4.61 -1.79
CA THR A 43 11.37 3.90 -1.10
C THR A 43 10.31 3.42 -2.09
N ARG A 44 9.98 4.25 -3.09
CA ARG A 44 9.06 3.88 -4.17
C ARG A 44 9.57 2.67 -4.96
N ALA A 45 10.86 2.63 -5.30
CA ALA A 45 11.48 1.49 -5.97
C ALA A 45 11.38 0.22 -5.11
N GLY A 46 11.69 0.30 -3.81
CA GLY A 46 11.54 -0.81 -2.88
C GLY A 46 10.08 -1.30 -2.74
N LEU A 47 9.11 -0.38 -2.74
CA LEU A 47 7.68 -0.71 -2.76
C LEU A 47 7.25 -1.37 -4.07
N ASP A 48 7.77 -0.92 -5.21
CA ASP A 48 7.44 -1.49 -6.52
C ASP A 48 7.99 -2.91 -6.65
N SER A 49 9.16 -3.19 -6.09
CA SER A 49 9.70 -4.56 -5.98
C SER A 49 8.84 -5.49 -5.11
N ALA A 50 8.05 -4.94 -4.18
CA ALA A 50 7.10 -5.66 -3.35
C ALA A 50 5.64 -5.58 -3.84
N ARG A 51 5.42 -5.08 -5.07
CA ARG A 51 4.08 -4.81 -5.62
C ARG A 51 3.14 -6.02 -5.55
N ALA A 52 3.63 -7.20 -5.93
CA ALA A 52 2.82 -8.43 -5.92
C ALA A 52 2.35 -8.78 -4.51
N ASP A 53 3.27 -8.74 -3.53
CA ASP A 53 2.95 -9.02 -2.13
C ASP A 53 1.96 -8.01 -1.55
N LEU A 54 2.10 -6.72 -1.90
CA LEU A 54 1.16 -5.68 -1.49
C LEU A 54 -0.24 -5.91 -2.08
N VAL A 55 -0.31 -6.25 -3.37
CA VAL A 55 -1.59 -6.51 -4.05
C VAL A 55 -2.31 -7.69 -3.41
N ASP A 56 -1.60 -8.78 -3.18
CA ASP A 56 -2.15 -10.01 -2.60
C ASP A 56 -2.55 -9.81 -1.13
N ALA A 57 -1.66 -9.25 -0.32
CA ALA A 57 -1.88 -9.08 1.12
C ALA A 57 -3.04 -8.11 1.44
N LEU A 58 -3.29 -7.14 0.55
CA LEU A 58 -4.33 -6.14 0.75
C LEU A 58 -5.63 -6.48 0.02
N THR A 59 -5.64 -7.51 -0.84
CA THR A 59 -6.74 -7.79 -1.78
C THR A 59 -7.06 -6.55 -2.59
N LEU A 60 -6.03 -6.05 -3.28
CA LEU A 60 -6.03 -4.73 -3.94
C LEU A 60 -6.39 -4.85 -5.42
N GLU A 61 -7.31 -4.02 -5.89
CA GLU A 61 -7.70 -3.97 -7.30
C GLU A 61 -6.75 -3.05 -8.10
N HIS A 62 -6.39 -1.90 -7.54
CA HIS A 62 -5.49 -0.93 -8.18
C HIS A 62 -4.43 -0.37 -7.21
N LEU A 63 -3.15 -0.43 -7.64
CA LEU A 63 -2.00 0.14 -6.94
C LEU A 63 -1.26 1.16 -7.81
N ASP A 64 -1.29 2.42 -7.39
CA ASP A 64 -0.46 3.50 -7.95
C ASP A 64 0.68 3.82 -6.99
N LEU A 65 1.91 3.88 -7.50
CA LEU A 65 3.08 4.33 -6.74
C LEU A 65 3.58 5.62 -7.39
N VAL A 66 3.59 6.72 -6.64
CA VAL A 66 3.95 8.05 -7.14
C VAL A 66 5.11 8.64 -6.33
N ASP A 67 5.93 9.46 -6.98
CA ASP A 67 7.03 10.15 -6.31
C ASP A 67 6.50 11.26 -5.39
N GLY A 68 7.15 11.43 -4.24
CA GLY A 68 6.95 12.56 -3.33
C GLY A 68 8.02 12.58 -2.25
N ASP A 69 7.92 13.52 -1.32
CA ASP A 69 8.98 13.75 -0.32
C ASP A 69 8.85 12.85 0.93
N ASP A 70 7.62 12.39 1.23
CA ASP A 70 7.29 11.59 2.41
C ASP A 70 6.39 10.41 2.04
N LEU A 71 6.37 9.38 2.90
CA LEU A 71 5.47 8.25 2.74
C LEU A 71 4.03 8.62 3.13
N ASP A 72 3.14 8.66 2.15
CA ASP A 72 1.70 8.89 2.32
C ASP A 72 0.84 7.85 1.59
N THR A 73 -0.39 7.64 2.06
CA THR A 73 -1.33 6.68 1.46
C THR A 73 -2.74 7.26 1.30
N LEU A 74 -3.27 7.19 0.09
CA LEU A 74 -4.69 7.39 -0.19
C LEU A 74 -5.35 6.03 -0.40
N ILE A 75 -6.39 5.73 0.39
CA ILE A 75 -7.00 4.40 0.47
C ILE A 75 -8.50 4.50 0.16
N GLU A 76 -8.93 3.79 -0.87
CA GLU A 76 -10.34 3.62 -1.24
C GLU A 76 -10.73 2.16 -1.03
N LEU A 77 -11.62 1.90 -0.09
CA LEU A 77 -12.11 0.53 0.18
C LEU A 77 -13.21 0.16 -0.82
N SER A 78 -13.23 -1.11 -1.24
CA SER A 78 -14.33 -1.59 -2.07
C SER A 78 -15.66 -1.55 -1.29
N PRO A 79 -16.81 -1.41 -1.97
CA PRO A 79 -18.13 -1.46 -1.35
C PRO A 79 -18.38 -2.74 -0.52
N ALA A 80 -19.38 -2.71 0.36
CA ALA A 80 -19.78 -3.87 1.17
C ALA A 80 -20.51 -4.94 0.36
#